data_AF-D2QWW4-F1
#
_entry.id   AF-D2QWW4-F1
#
_cell.length_a   1.000
_cell.length_b   1.000
_cell.length_c   1.000
_cell.angle_alpha   90.00
_cell.angle_beta   90.00
_cell.angle_gamma   90.00
#
_symmetry.space_group_name_H-M   'P 1'
#
loop_
_entity.id
_entity.type
_entity.pdbx_description
1 polymer ?
#
loop_
_entity_poly.entity_id
_entity_poly.type
_entity_poly.pdbx_seq_one_letter_code
_entity_poly.pdbx_strand_id
1 'polypeptide(L)'
;MPPASSADDIKLQSSFEAVKKRLESPELSSRLTQPLAFWALPSDRRLPIAFLPIPLSQILATPFHQLSATAGIGRKKMESLVILLVRATKDDPNAYPLLSSDPSIPSSATATPEADSSSSFDPTHVSELVWKKWRDTVARHNVGKEKLGRLAPSLRQIPTVIWETPLEFYLDKSLGSMRQLKTHGEKRVRVVLEVFHTVHHILTKVNADSGLSIRVAPRFVSSIENWIMQAKVSDTPISHAALAENLAIPIINQLEIDAGATVSGLVEGRLGVRATLQNVREQSRKMGVTRARVYQLLEECSRVMAVRWPEGRRQLDELAQRMDELYSPADAANLIGNLRELLFPFKYAAVADHLIASPASMPASEKR
;
A
#
# COMPACT_ATOMS: atom_id res chain seq x y z
N MET A 1 34.87 46.40 -6.48
CA MET A 1 34.87 45.46 -7.61
C MET A 1 34.23 44.16 -7.15
N PRO A 2 33.18 43.64 -7.82
CA PRO A 2 32.64 42.34 -7.47
C PRO A 2 33.71 41.27 -7.71
N PRO A 3 33.85 40.25 -6.84
CA PRO A 3 34.80 39.17 -7.04
C PRO A 3 34.49 38.46 -8.36
N ALA A 4 35.55 38.10 -9.11
CA ALA A 4 35.41 37.37 -10.36
C ALA A 4 34.61 36.07 -10.11
N SER A 5 33.46 35.94 -10.78
CA SER A 5 32.61 34.75 -10.70
C SER A 5 33.42 33.54 -11.17
N SER A 6 33.48 32.50 -10.34
CA SER A 6 34.16 31.26 -10.70
C SER A 6 33.49 30.66 -11.95
N ALA A 7 34.25 29.98 -12.82
CA ALA A 7 33.70 29.30 -13.99
C ALA A 7 32.54 28.35 -13.65
N ASP A 8 32.56 27.79 -12.44
CA ASP A 8 31.49 26.94 -11.94
C ASP A 8 30.23 27.71 -11.52
N ASP A 9 30.37 28.94 -10.99
CA ASP A 9 29.22 29.79 -10.65
C ASP A 9 28.50 30.24 -11.92
N ILE A 10 29.24 30.51 -13.00
CA ILE A 10 28.68 30.82 -14.32
C ILE A 10 27.89 29.62 -14.87
N LYS A 11 28.42 28.38 -14.73
CA LYS A 11 27.70 27.15 -15.12
C LYS A 11 26.43 26.93 -14.30
N LEU A 12 26.48 27.23 -13.02
CA LEU A 12 25.33 27.06 -12.14
C LEU A 12 24.25 28.11 -12.43
N GLN A 13 24.66 29.35 -12.70
CA GLN A 13 23.76 30.42 -13.14
C GLN A 13 23.11 30.09 -14.48
N SER A 14 23.86 29.62 -15.47
CA SER A 14 23.30 29.23 -16.77
C SER A 14 22.33 28.06 -16.65
N SER A 15 22.63 27.09 -15.79
CA SER A 15 21.73 25.97 -15.48
C SER A 15 20.44 26.45 -14.82
N PHE A 16 20.52 27.38 -13.87
CA PHE A 16 19.37 28.00 -13.22
C PHE A 16 18.49 28.74 -14.24
N GLU A 17 19.05 29.61 -15.07
CA GLU A 17 18.30 30.37 -16.07
C GLU A 17 17.64 29.47 -17.12
N ALA A 18 18.32 28.40 -17.56
CA ALA A 18 17.75 27.42 -18.49
C ALA A 18 16.53 26.71 -17.89
N VAL A 19 16.61 26.31 -16.62
CA VAL A 19 15.51 25.64 -15.90
C VAL A 19 14.37 26.62 -15.61
N LYS A 20 14.69 27.86 -15.22
CA LYS A 20 13.72 28.94 -15.03
C LYS A 20 12.88 29.15 -16.29
N LYS A 21 13.53 29.34 -17.43
CA LYS A 21 12.85 29.52 -18.73
C LYS A 21 11.90 28.37 -19.05
N ARG A 22 12.29 27.13 -18.70
CA ARG A 22 11.44 25.95 -18.88
C ARG A 22 10.25 25.94 -17.93
N LEU A 23 10.44 26.25 -16.65
CA LEU A 23 9.38 26.30 -15.63
C LEU A 23 8.37 27.43 -15.88
N GLU A 24 8.80 28.52 -16.52
CA GLU A 24 7.91 29.64 -16.91
C GLU A 24 7.03 29.32 -18.12
N SER A 25 7.19 28.14 -18.75
CA SER A 25 6.29 27.69 -19.81
C SER A 25 4.84 27.52 -19.30
N PRO A 26 3.83 27.81 -20.14
CA PRO A 26 2.43 27.75 -19.72
C PRO A 26 1.99 26.35 -19.26
N GLU A 27 2.60 25.29 -19.79
CA GLU A 27 2.36 23.89 -19.43
C GLU A 27 2.69 23.59 -17.96
N LEU A 28 3.65 24.31 -17.37
CA LEU A 28 4.13 24.09 -16.00
C LEU A 28 3.61 25.14 -15.00
N SER A 29 2.73 26.03 -15.43
CA SER A 29 2.16 27.12 -14.62
C SER A 29 1.56 26.66 -13.29
N SER A 30 0.89 25.51 -13.28
CA SER A 30 0.29 24.91 -12.07
C SER A 30 1.32 24.55 -10.98
N ARG A 31 2.59 24.34 -11.36
CA ARG A 31 3.70 24.04 -10.44
C ARG A 31 4.22 25.27 -9.74
N LEU A 32 4.05 26.45 -10.34
CA LEU A 32 4.63 27.70 -9.82
C LEU A 32 4.07 28.11 -8.46
N THR A 33 2.86 27.65 -8.12
CA THR A 33 2.21 27.89 -6.83
C THR A 33 2.68 26.95 -5.72
N GLN A 34 3.34 25.84 -6.05
CA GLN A 34 3.80 24.86 -5.07
C GLN A 34 5.13 25.30 -4.44
N PRO A 35 5.35 25.02 -3.14
CA PRO A 35 6.61 25.30 -2.47
C PRO A 35 7.73 24.39 -2.99
N LEU A 36 8.98 24.86 -2.97
CA LEU A 36 10.14 24.08 -3.42
C LEU A 36 10.26 22.70 -2.71
N ALA A 37 9.85 22.62 -1.44
CA ALA A 37 9.81 21.38 -0.67
C ALA A 37 8.97 20.27 -1.33
N PHE A 38 8.03 20.61 -2.22
CA PHE A 38 7.15 19.65 -2.89
C PHE A 38 7.91 18.62 -3.76
N TRP A 39 9.12 18.96 -4.21
CA TRP A 39 10.00 18.08 -4.99
C TRP A 39 11.19 17.53 -4.21
N ALA A 40 11.30 17.87 -2.92
CA ALA A 40 12.38 17.36 -2.08
C ALA A 40 12.15 15.87 -1.76
N LEU A 41 13.24 15.10 -1.77
CA LEU A 41 13.28 13.70 -1.37
C LEU A 41 13.92 13.56 0.01
N PRO A 42 13.49 12.58 0.83
CA PRO A 42 14.15 12.24 2.09
C PRO A 42 15.66 11.96 1.96
N SER A 43 16.11 11.44 0.81
CA SER A 43 17.53 11.14 0.54
C SER A 43 18.35 12.37 0.13
N ASP A 44 17.71 13.50 -0.16
CA ASP A 44 18.40 14.70 -0.59
C ASP A 44 19.29 15.27 0.52
N ARG A 45 20.57 15.48 0.19
CA ARG A 45 21.54 16.11 1.07
C ARG A 45 21.70 17.58 0.71
N ARG A 46 22.03 18.41 1.71
CA ARG A 46 22.35 19.85 1.54
C ARG A 46 21.21 20.65 0.93
N LEU A 47 19.98 20.38 1.38
CA LEU A 47 18.81 21.13 0.95
C LEU A 47 18.93 22.63 1.28
N PRO A 48 18.47 23.53 0.39
CA PRO A 48 18.41 24.97 0.65
C PRO A 48 17.23 25.29 1.58
N ILE A 49 17.37 25.01 2.87
CA ILE A 49 16.29 25.08 3.89
C ILE A 49 15.52 26.41 3.84
N ALA A 50 16.21 27.53 3.63
CA ALA A 50 15.59 28.86 3.55
C ALA A 50 14.57 29.00 2.40
N PHE A 51 14.74 28.23 1.32
CA PHE A 51 13.89 28.29 0.13
C PHE A 51 12.84 27.19 0.07
N LEU A 52 12.96 26.14 0.90
CA LEU A 52 12.01 25.03 0.92
C LEU A 52 10.53 25.45 1.08
N PRO A 53 10.16 26.38 1.99
CA PRO A 53 8.77 26.78 2.13
C PRO A 53 8.30 27.78 1.05
N ILE A 54 9.20 28.30 0.22
CA ILE A 54 8.90 29.38 -0.72
C ILE A 54 8.31 28.80 -2.02
N PRO A 55 7.21 29.38 -2.56
CA PRO A 55 6.67 29.01 -3.86
C PRO A 55 7.67 29.19 -5.00
N LEU A 56 7.63 28.30 -6.01
CA LEU A 56 8.53 28.42 -7.16
C LEU A 56 8.42 29.77 -7.87
N SER A 57 7.23 30.34 -8.01
CA SER A 57 7.03 31.66 -8.62
C SER A 57 7.89 32.74 -7.98
N GLN A 58 7.97 32.75 -6.65
CA GLN A 58 8.75 33.72 -5.89
C GLN A 58 10.26 33.44 -5.98
N ILE A 59 10.66 32.18 -6.00
CA ILE A 59 12.08 31.80 -6.21
C ILE A 59 12.54 32.23 -7.60
N LEU A 60 11.77 31.93 -8.65
CA LEU A 60 12.12 32.24 -10.03
C LEU A 60 12.10 33.74 -10.34
N ALA A 61 11.24 34.51 -9.64
CA ALA A 61 11.24 35.97 -9.72
C ALA A 61 12.52 36.60 -9.13
N THR A 62 13.22 35.89 -8.24
CA THR A 62 14.44 36.37 -7.59
C THR A 62 15.67 36.11 -8.47
N PRO A 63 16.48 37.12 -8.81
CA PRO A 63 17.70 36.92 -9.60
C PRO A 63 18.70 35.98 -8.92
N PHE A 64 19.43 35.18 -9.73
CA PHE A 64 20.39 34.19 -9.23
C PHE A 64 21.38 34.74 -8.19
N HIS A 65 21.93 35.95 -8.42
CA HIS A 65 22.91 36.57 -7.53
C HIS A 65 22.35 36.86 -6.12
N GLN A 66 21.06 37.17 -6.02
CA GLN A 66 20.40 37.41 -4.73
C GLN A 66 20.13 36.09 -4.00
N LEU A 67 19.71 35.05 -4.75
CA LEU A 67 19.55 33.70 -4.19
C LEU A 67 20.88 33.17 -3.65
N SER A 68 21.97 33.31 -4.40
CA SER A 68 23.30 32.86 -3.96
C SER A 68 23.88 33.68 -2.81
N ALA A 69 23.45 34.94 -2.64
CA ALA A 69 23.88 35.80 -1.54
C ALA A 69 23.09 35.57 -0.24
N THR A 70 22.06 34.71 -0.25
CA THR A 70 21.25 34.42 0.94
C THR A 70 22.09 33.75 2.02
N ALA A 71 22.01 34.26 3.25
CA ALA A 71 22.79 33.75 4.37
C ALA A 71 22.58 32.24 4.58
N GLY A 72 23.68 31.50 4.67
CA GLY A 72 23.66 30.04 4.83
C GLY A 72 23.36 29.24 3.56
N ILE A 73 23.20 29.89 2.39
CA ILE A 73 23.08 29.26 1.07
C ILE A 73 24.42 29.33 0.33
N GLY A 74 25.27 28.32 0.55
CA GLY A 74 26.52 28.18 -0.22
C GLY A 74 26.31 27.47 -1.55
N ARG A 75 27.37 27.39 -2.37
CA ARG A 75 27.36 26.76 -3.71
C ARG A 75 26.69 25.38 -3.75
N LYS A 76 27.05 24.48 -2.83
CA LYS A 76 26.48 23.12 -2.76
C LYS A 76 24.96 23.10 -2.52
N LYS A 77 24.42 24.12 -1.83
CA LYS A 77 22.96 24.26 -1.63
C LYS A 77 22.29 24.88 -2.86
N MET A 78 22.99 25.74 -3.59
CA MET A 78 22.53 26.24 -4.90
C MET A 78 22.49 25.12 -5.95
N GLU A 79 23.47 24.21 -5.95
CA GLU A 79 23.42 22.99 -6.78
C GLU A 79 22.18 22.14 -6.44
N SER A 80 21.90 21.94 -5.14
CA SER A 80 20.68 21.26 -4.68
C SER A 80 19.41 21.99 -5.11
N LEU A 81 19.37 23.33 -5.02
CA LEU A 81 18.26 24.14 -5.54
C LEU A 81 18.01 23.86 -7.02
N VAL A 82 19.05 23.92 -7.85
CA VAL A 82 18.92 23.65 -9.29
C VAL A 82 18.44 22.22 -9.54
N ILE A 83 18.92 21.22 -8.80
CA ILE A 83 18.42 19.84 -8.90
C ILE A 83 16.92 19.76 -8.62
N LEU A 84 16.43 20.41 -7.56
CA LEU A 84 15.00 20.44 -7.23
C LEU A 84 14.18 21.15 -8.31
N LEU A 85 14.69 22.25 -8.87
CA LEU A 85 14.04 22.95 -9.98
C LEU A 85 14.00 22.08 -11.25
N VAL A 86 15.07 21.34 -11.54
CA VAL A 86 15.07 20.37 -12.66
C VAL A 86 14.03 19.29 -12.42
N ARG A 87 13.91 18.73 -11.21
CA ARG A 87 12.83 17.77 -10.89
C ARG A 87 11.45 18.40 -11.08
N ALA A 88 11.30 19.68 -10.74
CA ALA A 88 10.07 20.42 -11.01
C ALA A 88 9.74 20.61 -12.49
N THR A 89 10.70 20.40 -13.41
CA THR A 89 10.43 20.37 -14.87
C THR A 89 10.00 19.02 -15.40
N LYS A 90 10.15 17.94 -14.62
CA LYS A 90 9.86 16.56 -15.06
C LYS A 90 8.53 16.09 -14.50
N ASP A 91 7.83 15.24 -15.24
CA ASP A 91 6.66 14.55 -14.71
C ASP A 91 7.05 13.45 -13.72
N ASP A 92 8.19 12.79 -13.95
CA ASP A 92 8.76 11.85 -13.00
C ASP A 92 9.86 12.53 -12.16
N PRO A 93 9.64 12.71 -10.84
CA PRO A 93 10.63 13.30 -9.95
C PRO A 93 11.86 12.40 -9.69
N ASN A 94 11.81 11.11 -10.06
CA ASN A 94 12.95 10.20 -9.96
C ASN A 94 13.80 10.13 -11.23
N ALA A 95 13.38 10.77 -12.32
CA ALA A 95 14.23 10.90 -13.50
C ALA A 95 15.45 11.77 -13.15
N TYR A 96 16.56 11.14 -12.79
CA TYR A 96 17.82 11.83 -12.53
C TYR A 96 18.24 12.65 -13.75
N PRO A 97 18.69 13.90 -13.58
CA PRO A 97 19.44 14.58 -14.61
C PRO A 97 20.91 14.13 -14.51
N LEU A 98 21.44 13.53 -15.59
CA LEU A 98 22.88 13.43 -15.85
C LEU A 98 23.44 14.86 -15.97
N LEU A 99 23.78 15.48 -14.84
CA LEU A 99 24.53 16.76 -14.79
C LEU A 99 26.02 16.53 -14.51
N SER A 100 26.52 15.34 -14.86
CA SER A 100 27.95 15.04 -14.91
C SER A 100 28.31 14.82 -16.37
N SER A 101 28.82 15.86 -17.01
CA SER A 101 29.42 15.81 -18.34
C SER A 101 30.74 15.02 -18.27
N ASP A 102 30.70 13.78 -18.73
CA ASP A 102 31.87 13.03 -19.23
C ASP A 102 31.46 12.34 -20.55
N PRO A 103 31.95 12.78 -21.73
CA PRO A 103 31.52 12.28 -23.03
C PRO A 103 32.14 10.93 -23.43
N SER A 104 32.56 10.11 -22.46
CA SER A 104 33.43 8.94 -22.69
C SER A 104 32.78 7.60 -22.35
N ILE A 105 31.44 7.46 -22.45
CA ILE A 105 30.76 6.16 -22.29
C ILE A 105 29.74 6.00 -23.42
N PRO A 106 29.90 5.01 -24.32
CA PRO A 106 28.94 4.80 -25.40
C PRO A 106 27.57 4.41 -24.84
N SER A 107 26.57 5.14 -25.32
CA SER A 107 25.16 4.94 -25.07
C SER A 107 24.74 3.57 -25.58
N SER A 108 24.44 2.64 -24.66
CA SER A 108 23.76 1.39 -24.99
C SER A 108 22.29 1.58 -24.64
N ALA A 109 21.56 2.21 -25.56
CA ALA A 109 20.12 2.29 -25.55
C ALA A 109 19.53 1.05 -26.23
N THR A 110 19.32 0.01 -25.45
CA THR A 110 18.34 -1.06 -25.75
C THR A 110 17.94 -1.69 -24.43
N ALA A 111 16.96 -1.08 -23.76
CA ALA A 111 16.23 -1.72 -22.68
C ALA A 111 14.90 -2.21 -23.25
N THR A 112 14.90 -3.46 -23.67
CA THR A 112 13.70 -4.30 -23.80
C THR A 112 12.95 -4.31 -22.46
N PRO A 113 11.62 -4.22 -22.43
CA PRO A 113 10.86 -4.29 -21.19
C PRO A 113 10.73 -5.76 -20.79
N GLU A 114 11.80 -6.32 -20.22
CA GLU A 114 11.70 -7.58 -19.50
C GLU A 114 10.99 -7.33 -18.17
N ALA A 115 10.08 -8.23 -17.83
CA ALA A 115 9.21 -8.15 -16.68
C ALA A 115 10.05 -8.16 -15.38
N ASP A 116 10.23 -6.98 -14.79
CA ASP A 116 10.90 -6.81 -13.51
C ASP A 116 10.16 -7.60 -12.41
N SER A 117 10.76 -8.72 -12.05
CA SER A 117 10.54 -9.41 -10.79
C SER A 117 10.79 -8.43 -9.63
N SER A 118 9.71 -8.06 -8.93
CA SER A 118 9.70 -7.30 -7.67
C SER A 118 10.64 -6.09 -7.65
N SER A 119 10.23 -5.00 -8.32
CA SER A 119 10.77 -3.67 -8.06
C SER A 119 10.66 -3.38 -6.55
N SER A 120 11.78 -3.47 -5.84
CA SER A 120 11.86 -3.20 -4.40
C SER A 120 11.35 -1.78 -4.12
N PHE A 121 10.23 -1.66 -3.40
CA PHE A 121 9.67 -0.38 -3.00
C PHE A 121 10.62 0.37 -2.03
N ASP A 122 11.08 1.56 -2.42
CA ASP A 122 11.91 2.44 -1.59
C ASP A 122 11.15 3.71 -1.17
N PRO A 123 10.81 3.86 0.13
CA PRO A 123 10.10 5.04 0.63
C PRO A 123 10.91 6.34 0.56
N THR A 124 12.24 6.26 0.44
CA THR A 124 13.12 7.44 0.42
C THR A 124 13.07 8.20 -0.91
N HIS A 125 12.47 7.61 -1.94
CA HIS A 125 12.26 8.23 -3.25
C HIS A 125 10.85 8.80 -3.44
N VAL A 126 10.08 8.92 -2.36
CA VAL A 126 8.70 9.46 -2.44
C VAL A 126 8.69 10.94 -2.05
N SER A 127 8.50 11.81 -3.05
CA SER A 127 8.21 13.24 -2.85
C SER A 127 6.70 13.50 -2.73
N GLU A 128 6.32 14.71 -2.30
CA GLU A 128 4.91 15.12 -2.22
C GLU A 128 4.23 15.06 -3.60
N LEU A 129 4.96 15.34 -4.69
CA LEU A 129 4.46 15.16 -6.05
C LEU A 129 4.09 13.69 -6.34
N VAL A 130 4.98 12.75 -6.04
CA VAL A 130 4.73 11.31 -6.23
C VAL A 130 3.53 10.88 -5.40
N TRP A 131 3.52 11.29 -4.13
CA TRP A 131 2.43 10.96 -3.23
C TRP A 131 1.08 11.49 -3.71
N LYS A 132 1.04 12.75 -4.18
CA LYS A 132 -0.16 13.33 -4.78
C LYS A 132 -0.64 12.51 -5.97
N LYS A 133 0.25 12.10 -6.89
CA LYS A 133 -0.11 11.26 -8.04
C LYS A 133 -0.72 9.92 -7.63
N TRP A 134 -0.18 9.29 -6.59
CA TRP A 134 -0.72 8.03 -6.09
C TRP A 134 -2.10 8.22 -5.47
N ARG A 135 -2.30 9.26 -4.66
CA ARG A 135 -3.62 9.62 -4.11
C ARG A 135 -4.63 9.91 -5.21
N ASP A 136 -4.25 10.70 -6.22
CA ASP A 136 -5.13 11.03 -7.35
C ASP A 136 -5.55 9.76 -8.11
N THR A 137 -4.67 8.75 -8.19
CA THR A 137 -5.01 7.46 -8.82
C THR A 137 -6.01 6.67 -7.98
N VAL A 138 -5.78 6.57 -6.67
CA VAL A 138 -6.72 5.90 -5.74
C VAL A 138 -8.10 6.58 -5.79
N ALA A 139 -8.13 7.91 -5.80
CA ALA A 139 -9.36 8.69 -5.90
C ALA A 139 -10.08 8.47 -7.24
N ARG A 140 -9.35 8.57 -8.36
CA ARG A 140 -9.90 8.42 -9.72
C ARG A 140 -10.55 7.05 -9.95
N HIS A 141 -9.97 5.99 -9.40
CA HIS A 141 -10.48 4.63 -9.56
C HIS A 141 -11.48 4.21 -8.47
N ASN A 142 -11.88 5.12 -7.57
CA ASN A 142 -12.83 4.86 -6.49
C ASN A 142 -12.45 3.66 -5.59
N VAL A 143 -11.14 3.40 -5.43
CA VAL A 143 -10.61 2.33 -4.55
C VAL A 143 -10.37 2.83 -3.12
N GLY A 144 -10.83 4.05 -2.80
CA GLY A 144 -10.67 4.68 -1.49
C GLY A 144 -11.31 3.91 -0.33
N LYS A 145 -12.41 3.18 -0.59
CA LYS A 145 -13.14 2.41 0.42
C LYS A 145 -12.44 1.11 0.82
N GLU A 146 -11.44 0.68 0.06
CA GLU A 146 -10.69 -0.53 0.39
C GLU A 146 -9.85 -0.29 1.66
N LYS A 147 -9.79 -1.32 2.51
CA LYS A 147 -9.02 -1.29 3.74
C LYS A 147 -7.53 -1.43 3.44
N LEU A 148 -6.70 -0.65 4.11
CA LEU A 148 -5.24 -0.68 3.92
C LEU A 148 -4.65 -2.07 4.15
N GLY A 149 -5.10 -2.77 5.20
CA GLY A 149 -4.63 -4.12 5.49
C GLY A 149 -5.01 -5.14 4.41
N ARG A 150 -6.12 -4.94 3.69
CA ARG A 150 -6.52 -5.84 2.61
C ARG A 150 -5.49 -5.82 1.47
N LEU A 151 -4.94 -4.65 1.17
CA LEU A 151 -4.04 -4.44 0.03
C LEU A 151 -2.55 -4.43 0.40
N ALA A 152 -2.23 -4.52 1.68
CA ALA A 152 -0.87 -4.63 2.18
C ALA A 152 -0.12 -5.86 1.62
N PRO A 153 1.20 -5.79 1.36
CA PRO A 153 1.97 -6.98 1.01
C PRO A 153 1.98 -8.05 2.12
N SER A 154 2.05 -7.62 3.38
CA SER A 154 1.96 -8.48 4.57
C SER A 154 1.41 -7.70 5.75
N LEU A 155 0.57 -8.33 6.57
CA LEU A 155 0.04 -7.76 7.80
C LEU A 155 1.04 -7.80 8.98
N ARG A 156 2.09 -8.64 8.93
CA ARG A 156 3.06 -8.81 10.04
C ARG A 156 3.75 -7.51 10.44
N GLN A 157 4.01 -6.63 9.47
CA GLN A 157 4.74 -5.38 9.67
C GLN A 157 3.81 -4.20 10.00
N ILE A 158 2.51 -4.46 10.06
CA ILE A 158 1.47 -3.44 10.16
C ILE A 158 0.78 -3.60 11.50
N PRO A 159 0.75 -2.57 12.35
CA PRO A 159 -0.06 -2.60 13.55
C PRO A 159 -1.53 -2.78 13.20
N THR A 160 -2.20 -3.66 13.95
CA THR A 160 -3.61 -4.03 13.75
C THR A 160 -4.57 -2.84 13.66
N VAL A 161 -4.27 -1.75 14.38
CA VAL A 161 -5.09 -0.53 14.43
C VAL A 161 -5.32 0.10 13.05
N ILE A 162 -4.39 -0.05 12.10
CA ILE A 162 -4.51 0.54 10.77
C ILE A 162 -4.91 -0.47 9.69
N TRP A 163 -5.14 -1.74 10.04
CA TRP A 163 -5.59 -2.75 9.08
C TRP A 163 -6.94 -2.38 8.47
N GLU A 164 -7.82 -1.86 9.31
CA GLU A 164 -9.19 -1.48 9.00
C GLU A 164 -9.33 -0.05 8.46
N THR A 165 -8.25 0.74 8.47
CA THR A 165 -8.30 2.12 7.96
C THR A 165 -8.50 2.11 6.45
N PRO A 166 -9.56 2.75 5.91
CA PRO A 166 -9.78 2.82 4.47
C PRO A 166 -8.74 3.74 3.82
N LEU A 167 -8.38 3.47 2.55
CA LEU A 167 -7.42 4.30 1.83
C LEU A 167 -7.86 5.78 1.72
N GLU A 168 -9.16 6.03 1.68
CA GLU A 168 -9.74 7.38 1.58
C GLU A 168 -9.35 8.29 2.76
N PHE A 169 -9.05 7.71 3.93
CA PHE A 169 -8.54 8.45 5.09
C PHE A 169 -7.23 9.21 4.79
N TYR A 170 -6.43 8.71 3.84
CA TYR A 170 -5.15 9.30 3.48
C TYR A 170 -5.23 10.23 2.26
N LEU A 171 -6.37 10.28 1.56
CA LEU A 171 -6.50 11.03 0.31
C LEU A 171 -6.38 12.55 0.50
N ASP A 172 -6.68 13.06 1.68
CA ASP A 172 -6.59 14.49 2.03
C ASP A 172 -5.26 14.89 2.69
N LYS A 173 -4.36 13.93 2.96
CA LYS A 173 -3.13 14.18 3.73
C LYS A 173 -1.92 14.36 2.83
N SER A 174 -1.11 15.39 3.12
CA SER A 174 0.25 15.48 2.59
C SER A 174 1.16 14.43 3.26
N LEU A 175 2.31 14.12 2.66
CA LEU A 175 3.33 13.27 3.31
C LEU A 175 3.76 13.84 4.65
N GLY A 176 3.97 15.16 4.69
CA GLY A 176 4.32 15.87 5.92
C GLY A 176 3.26 15.68 7.02
N SER A 177 1.98 15.87 6.68
CA SER A 177 0.87 15.69 7.62
C SER A 177 0.76 14.23 8.07
N MET A 178 0.90 13.27 7.16
CA MET A 178 0.84 11.85 7.47
C MET A 178 1.95 11.43 8.45
N ARG A 179 3.17 11.94 8.28
CA ARG A 179 4.31 11.69 9.20
C ARG A 179 4.11 12.32 10.60
N GLN A 180 3.26 13.34 10.71
CA GLN A 180 2.95 14.01 11.98
C GLN A 180 1.80 13.33 12.75
N LEU A 181 1.09 12.37 12.15
CA LEU A 181 0.03 11.65 12.85
C LEU A 181 0.63 10.87 14.03
N LYS A 182 0.08 11.11 15.24
CA LYS A 182 0.54 10.47 16.50
C LYS A 182 0.61 8.94 16.42
N THR A 183 -0.25 8.34 15.60
CA THR A 183 -0.33 6.90 15.39
C THR A 183 0.46 6.40 14.19
N HIS A 184 1.21 7.23 13.47
CA HIS A 184 1.94 6.85 12.25
C HIS A 184 3.43 7.17 12.34
N GLY A 185 4.18 6.33 13.09
CA GLY A 185 5.64 6.34 12.98
C GLY A 185 6.12 5.91 11.58
N GLU A 186 7.40 6.12 11.27
CA GLU A 186 7.96 5.92 9.93
C GLU A 186 7.68 4.53 9.33
N LYS A 187 7.70 3.46 10.15
CA LYS A 187 7.35 2.11 9.70
C LYS A 187 5.92 2.01 9.14
N ARG A 188 4.96 2.70 9.77
CA ARG A 188 3.56 2.71 9.33
C ARG A 188 3.37 3.56 8.09
N VAL A 189 4.07 4.70 8.03
CA VAL A 189 4.10 5.56 6.84
C VAL A 189 4.62 4.79 5.64
N ARG A 190 5.75 4.07 5.78
CA ARG A 190 6.31 3.22 4.72
C ARG A 190 5.29 2.26 4.14
N VAL A 191 4.53 1.57 4.99
CA VAL A 191 3.49 0.62 4.56
C VAL A 191 2.39 1.33 3.77
N VAL A 192 1.91 2.48 4.24
CA VAL A 192 0.90 3.26 3.53
C VAL A 192 1.41 3.63 2.13
N LEU A 193 2.65 4.11 2.05
CA LEU A 193 3.26 4.44 0.76
C LEU A 193 3.41 3.23 -0.16
N GLU A 194 3.79 2.06 0.38
CA GLU A 194 3.93 0.83 -0.39
C GLU A 194 2.60 0.34 -0.98
N VAL A 195 1.50 0.44 -0.19
CA VAL A 195 0.15 0.12 -0.66
C VAL A 195 -0.28 1.07 -1.78
N PHE A 196 -0.12 2.38 -1.58
CA PHE A 196 -0.47 3.38 -2.60
C PHE A 196 0.39 3.26 -3.86
N HIS A 197 1.68 2.96 -3.72
CA HIS A 197 2.57 2.65 -4.83
C HIS A 197 2.07 1.44 -5.63
N THR A 198 1.74 0.35 -4.95
CA THR A 198 1.26 -0.89 -5.57
C THR A 198 -0.06 -0.65 -6.31
N VAL A 199 -1.02 0.02 -5.66
CA VAL A 199 -2.31 0.36 -6.27
C VAL A 199 -2.12 1.28 -7.48
N HIS A 200 -1.30 2.32 -7.35
CA HIS A 200 -0.98 3.22 -8.46
C HIS A 200 -0.35 2.46 -9.63
N HIS A 201 0.64 1.60 -9.38
CA HIS A 201 1.31 0.85 -10.44
C HIS A 201 0.36 -0.07 -11.19
N ILE A 202 -0.53 -0.76 -10.48
CA ILE A 202 -1.55 -1.64 -11.08
C ILE A 202 -2.54 -0.83 -11.93
N LEU A 203 -3.00 0.31 -11.41
CA LEU A 203 -4.12 1.06 -12.02
C LEU A 203 -3.69 2.11 -13.04
N THR A 204 -2.41 2.52 -13.09
CA THR A 204 -1.93 3.56 -14.03
C THR A 204 -2.19 3.20 -15.50
N LYS A 205 -2.24 1.91 -15.83
CA LYS A 205 -2.51 1.44 -17.19
C LYS A 205 -4.00 1.23 -17.49
N VAL A 206 -4.87 1.40 -16.48
CA VAL A 206 -6.30 1.15 -16.62
C VAL A 206 -7.03 2.47 -16.83
N ASN A 207 -7.90 2.54 -17.84
CA ASN A 207 -8.73 3.72 -18.06
C ASN A 207 -9.91 3.74 -17.08
N ALA A 208 -9.97 4.75 -16.22
CA ALA A 208 -11.06 4.93 -15.25
C ALA A 208 -12.42 5.20 -15.91
N ASP A 209 -12.44 5.79 -17.11
CA ASP A 209 -13.66 6.18 -17.82
C ASP A 209 -14.20 5.08 -18.75
N SER A 210 -13.67 3.86 -18.63
CA SER A 210 -14.06 2.72 -19.47
C SER A 210 -15.49 2.18 -19.22
N GLY A 211 -16.21 2.75 -18.24
CA GLY A 211 -17.51 2.25 -17.79
C GLY A 211 -17.44 0.93 -17.00
N LEU A 212 -16.23 0.40 -16.77
CA LEU A 212 -15.98 -0.82 -16.02
C LEU A 212 -15.61 -0.52 -14.57
N SER A 213 -16.15 -1.31 -13.63
CA SER A 213 -15.72 -1.27 -12.22
C SER A 213 -14.49 -2.15 -11.99
N ILE A 214 -13.51 -1.66 -11.24
CA ILE A 214 -12.32 -2.41 -10.86
C ILE A 214 -12.42 -2.79 -9.38
N ARG A 215 -12.26 -4.07 -9.06
CA ARG A 215 -12.12 -4.55 -7.69
C ARG A 215 -10.68 -5.03 -7.47
N VAL A 216 -9.96 -4.41 -6.54
CA VAL A 216 -8.61 -4.84 -6.16
C VAL A 216 -8.72 -5.81 -4.98
N ALA A 217 -8.13 -6.99 -5.11
CA ALA A 217 -8.13 -8.01 -4.07
C ALA A 217 -6.79 -8.75 -4.05
N PRO A 218 -6.42 -9.36 -2.90
CA PRO A 218 -5.28 -10.28 -2.86
C PRO A 218 -5.46 -11.42 -3.85
N ARG A 219 -4.37 -11.84 -4.49
CA ARG A 219 -4.40 -12.89 -5.53
C ARG A 219 -5.01 -14.20 -5.04
N PHE A 220 -4.76 -14.58 -3.79
CA PHE A 220 -5.31 -15.81 -3.21
C PHE A 220 -6.85 -15.76 -3.10
N VAL A 221 -7.42 -14.58 -2.80
CA VAL A 221 -8.88 -14.39 -2.72
C VAL A 221 -9.51 -14.64 -4.08
N SER A 222 -8.99 -14.01 -5.14
CA SER A 222 -9.53 -14.21 -6.50
C SER A 222 -9.48 -15.68 -6.93
N SER A 223 -8.41 -16.40 -6.59
CA SER A 223 -8.29 -17.82 -6.89
C SER A 223 -9.34 -18.65 -6.15
N ILE A 224 -9.52 -18.41 -4.85
CA ILE A 224 -10.50 -19.11 -4.03
C ILE A 224 -11.92 -18.81 -4.50
N GLU A 225 -12.26 -17.53 -4.72
CA GLU A 225 -13.60 -17.13 -5.13
C GLU A 225 -14.01 -17.72 -6.47
N ASN A 226 -13.10 -17.73 -7.44
CA ASN A 226 -13.33 -18.36 -8.74
C ASN A 226 -13.58 -19.87 -8.58
N TRP A 227 -12.79 -20.55 -7.75
CA TRP A 227 -12.99 -21.97 -7.48
C TRP A 227 -14.31 -22.23 -6.77
N ILE A 228 -14.68 -21.45 -5.74
CA ILE A 228 -15.97 -21.57 -5.04
C ILE A 228 -17.12 -21.38 -6.04
N MET A 229 -17.03 -20.40 -6.92
CA MET A 229 -18.06 -20.15 -7.95
C MET A 229 -18.22 -21.36 -8.87
N GLN A 230 -17.12 -21.95 -9.34
CA GLN A 230 -17.15 -23.16 -10.18
C GLN A 230 -17.71 -24.37 -9.42
N ALA A 231 -17.25 -24.58 -8.18
CA ALA A 231 -17.69 -25.67 -7.34
C ALA A 231 -19.20 -25.60 -7.03
N LYS A 232 -19.75 -24.38 -6.91
CA LYS A 232 -21.20 -24.17 -6.71
C LYS A 232 -22.05 -24.60 -7.90
N VAL A 233 -21.56 -24.39 -9.12
CA VAL A 233 -22.27 -24.74 -10.37
C VAL A 233 -22.07 -26.21 -10.73
N SER A 234 -21.01 -26.85 -10.21
CA SER A 234 -20.78 -28.27 -10.45
C SER A 234 -21.81 -29.15 -9.73
N ASP A 235 -22.20 -30.24 -10.38
CA ASP A 235 -23.04 -31.31 -9.78
C ASP A 235 -22.20 -32.43 -9.15
N THR A 236 -20.88 -32.31 -9.19
CA THR A 236 -19.98 -33.29 -8.58
C THR A 236 -19.81 -33.01 -7.08
N PRO A 237 -19.98 -34.01 -6.20
CA PRO A 237 -19.66 -33.87 -4.78
C PRO A 237 -18.22 -33.40 -4.57
N ILE A 238 -18.04 -32.45 -3.66
CA ILE A 238 -16.73 -31.83 -3.43
C ILE A 238 -15.90 -32.74 -2.52
N SER A 239 -14.76 -33.21 -3.01
CA SER A 239 -13.87 -34.08 -2.24
C SER A 239 -13.01 -33.29 -1.25
N HIS A 240 -12.54 -33.98 -0.20
CA HIS A 240 -11.60 -33.41 0.76
C HIS A 240 -10.32 -32.90 0.07
N ALA A 241 -9.78 -33.66 -0.89
CA ALA A 241 -8.58 -33.28 -1.64
C ALA A 241 -8.79 -31.98 -2.44
N ALA A 242 -9.96 -31.82 -3.08
CA ALA A 242 -10.28 -30.61 -3.83
C ALA A 242 -10.40 -29.38 -2.91
N LEU A 243 -11.03 -29.52 -1.75
CA LEU A 243 -11.09 -28.45 -0.73
C LEU A 243 -9.71 -28.11 -0.17
N ALA A 244 -8.91 -29.13 0.14
CA ALA A 244 -7.58 -28.92 0.69
C ALA A 244 -6.72 -28.09 -0.29
N GLU A 245 -6.68 -28.49 -1.56
CA GLU A 245 -5.84 -27.87 -2.59
C GLU A 245 -6.31 -26.48 -2.99
N ASN A 246 -7.62 -26.29 -3.21
CA ASN A 246 -8.13 -25.06 -3.81
C ASN A 246 -8.61 -24.02 -2.79
N LEU A 247 -8.79 -24.42 -1.52
CA LEU A 247 -9.30 -23.54 -0.46
C LEU A 247 -8.36 -23.48 0.74
N ALA A 248 -8.08 -24.62 1.39
CA ALA A 248 -7.34 -24.60 2.65
C ALA A 248 -5.87 -24.18 2.46
N ILE A 249 -5.18 -24.77 1.48
CA ILE A 249 -3.76 -24.50 1.21
C ILE A 249 -3.50 -23.04 0.84
N PRO A 250 -4.25 -22.40 -0.09
CA PRO A 250 -4.07 -20.98 -0.38
C PRO A 250 -4.24 -20.08 0.84
N ILE A 251 -5.19 -20.40 1.73
CA ILE A 251 -5.42 -19.67 2.98
C ILE A 251 -4.24 -19.86 3.94
N ILE A 252 -3.76 -21.09 4.11
CA ILE A 252 -2.59 -21.41 4.95
C ILE A 252 -1.35 -20.64 4.46
N ASN A 253 -1.08 -20.67 3.16
CA ASN A 253 0.06 -19.96 2.57
C ASN A 253 -0.06 -18.45 2.81
N GLN A 254 -1.27 -17.87 2.71
CA GLN A 254 -1.48 -16.46 3.03
C GLN A 254 -1.27 -16.16 4.52
N LEU A 255 -1.76 -17.03 5.42
CA LEU A 255 -1.56 -16.88 6.87
C LEU A 255 -0.10 -16.99 7.26
N GLU A 256 0.68 -17.80 6.54
CA GLU A 256 2.12 -17.79 6.71
C GLU A 256 2.65 -16.38 6.44
N ILE A 257 2.35 -15.77 5.28
CA ILE A 257 2.79 -14.40 4.96
C ILE A 257 2.35 -13.37 6.00
N ASP A 258 1.10 -13.44 6.48
CA ASP A 258 0.48 -12.39 7.30
C ASP A 258 0.65 -12.55 8.81
N ALA A 259 0.79 -13.78 9.32
CA ALA A 259 0.77 -14.05 10.76
C ALA A 259 1.98 -14.85 11.27
N GLY A 260 2.76 -15.52 10.42
CA GLY A 260 3.88 -16.32 10.90
C GLY A 260 3.80 -17.79 10.53
N ALA A 261 4.96 -18.44 10.41
CA ALA A 261 5.06 -19.89 10.34
C ALA A 261 4.41 -20.59 11.55
N THR A 262 4.45 -19.95 12.72
CA THR A 262 3.83 -20.48 13.94
C THR A 262 2.30 -20.54 13.82
N VAL A 263 1.67 -19.48 13.29
CA VAL A 263 0.21 -19.43 13.14
C VAL A 263 -0.22 -20.33 11.98
N SER A 264 0.48 -20.32 10.84
CA SER A 264 0.18 -21.22 9.74
C SER A 264 0.31 -22.69 10.14
N GLY A 265 1.36 -23.08 10.87
CA GLY A 265 1.53 -24.45 11.35
C GLY A 265 0.46 -24.90 12.36
N LEU A 266 -0.05 -23.97 13.18
CA LEU A 266 -1.21 -24.24 14.04
C LEU A 266 -2.48 -24.48 13.21
N VAL A 267 -2.69 -23.69 12.16
CA VAL A 267 -3.83 -23.84 11.26
C VAL A 267 -3.74 -25.14 10.45
N GLU A 268 -2.57 -25.48 9.90
CA GLU A 268 -2.32 -26.77 9.23
C GLU A 268 -2.67 -27.96 10.12
N GLY A 269 -2.17 -27.97 11.36
CA GLY A 269 -2.49 -29.03 12.32
C GLY A 269 -3.98 -29.07 12.71
N ARG A 270 -4.65 -27.92 12.81
CA ARG A 270 -6.10 -27.86 13.13
C ARG A 270 -6.98 -28.34 11.98
N LEU A 271 -6.53 -28.19 10.74
CA LEU A 271 -7.27 -28.61 9.55
C LEU A 271 -6.92 -30.03 9.13
N GLY A 272 -5.79 -30.60 9.60
CA GLY A 272 -5.30 -31.89 9.11
C GLY A 272 -4.82 -31.84 7.66
N VAL A 273 -4.45 -30.65 7.19
CA VAL A 273 -3.98 -30.40 5.82
C VAL A 273 -2.45 -30.36 5.88
N ARG A 274 -1.78 -31.24 5.11
CA ARG A 274 -0.31 -31.49 5.11
C ARG A 274 0.26 -32.06 6.41
N ALA A 275 -0.52 -32.12 7.48
CA ALA A 275 -0.14 -32.65 8.78
C ALA A 275 -1.26 -33.52 9.35
N THR A 276 -0.93 -34.30 10.39
CA THR A 276 -1.95 -35.02 11.15
C THR A 276 -2.87 -34.03 11.86
N LEU A 277 -4.16 -34.35 11.94
CA LEU A 277 -5.14 -33.53 12.65
C LEU A 277 -4.79 -33.48 14.15
N GLN A 278 -4.72 -32.27 14.70
CA GLN A 278 -4.34 -32.02 16.09
C GLN A 278 -5.38 -31.19 16.82
N ASN A 279 -5.59 -31.51 18.09
CA ASN A 279 -6.37 -30.66 18.99
C ASN A 279 -5.48 -29.62 19.71
N VAL A 280 -6.12 -28.62 20.33
CA VAL A 280 -5.44 -27.51 21.03
C VAL A 280 -4.50 -28.01 22.14
N ARG A 281 -4.83 -29.12 22.81
CA ARG A 281 -4.00 -29.69 23.89
C ARG A 281 -2.70 -30.29 23.34
N GLU A 282 -2.78 -30.99 22.21
CA GLU A 282 -1.61 -31.55 21.53
C GLU A 282 -0.71 -30.44 21.01
N GLN A 283 -1.29 -29.42 20.36
CA GLN A 283 -0.55 -28.27 19.85
C GLN A 283 0.14 -27.49 20.99
N SER A 284 -0.56 -27.25 22.09
CA SER A 284 0.01 -26.54 23.25
C SER A 284 1.20 -27.32 23.82
N ARG A 285 1.10 -28.66 23.92
CA ARG A 285 2.18 -29.52 24.40
C ARG A 285 3.37 -29.51 23.44
N LYS A 286 3.12 -29.64 22.13
CA LYS A 286 4.16 -29.64 21.08
C LYS A 286 4.95 -28.32 21.06
N MET A 287 4.27 -27.20 21.27
CA MET A 287 4.88 -25.87 21.27
C MET A 287 5.47 -25.44 22.62
N GLY A 288 5.23 -26.18 23.69
CA GLY A 288 5.66 -25.80 25.05
C GLY A 288 4.95 -24.54 25.57
N VAL A 289 3.71 -24.28 25.14
CA VAL A 289 2.92 -23.10 25.56
C VAL A 289 1.60 -23.51 26.22
N THR A 290 0.92 -22.56 26.86
CA THR A 290 -0.41 -22.80 27.43
C THR A 290 -1.48 -22.87 26.34
N ARG A 291 -2.62 -23.53 26.63
CA ARG A 291 -3.77 -23.56 25.70
C ARG A 291 -4.32 -22.17 25.41
N ALA A 292 -4.33 -21.29 26.42
CA ALA A 292 -4.74 -19.90 26.25
C ALA A 292 -3.89 -19.19 25.20
N ARG A 293 -2.57 -19.46 25.17
CA ARG A 293 -1.69 -18.91 24.15
C ARG A 293 -2.01 -19.43 22.75
N VAL A 294 -2.36 -20.71 22.61
CA VAL A 294 -2.81 -21.28 21.32
C VAL A 294 -4.07 -20.56 20.85
N TYR A 295 -5.09 -20.38 21.72
CA TYR A 295 -6.30 -19.65 21.34
C TYR A 295 -6.05 -18.21 20.91
N GLN A 296 -5.13 -17.49 21.56
CA GLN A 296 -4.72 -16.15 21.14
C GLN A 296 -4.11 -16.14 19.73
N LEU A 297 -3.29 -17.14 19.40
CA LEU A 297 -2.70 -17.28 18.06
C LEU A 297 -3.75 -17.67 17.01
N LEU A 298 -4.73 -18.49 17.37
CA LEU A 298 -5.86 -18.81 16.49
C LEU A 298 -6.79 -17.61 16.27
N GLU A 299 -6.99 -16.77 17.29
CA GLU A 299 -7.72 -15.51 17.15
C GLU A 299 -7.03 -14.55 16.17
N GLU A 300 -5.69 -14.56 16.11
CA GLU A 300 -4.94 -13.79 15.11
C GLU A 300 -5.29 -14.20 13.68
N CYS A 301 -5.46 -15.50 13.41
CA CYS A 301 -5.92 -16.01 12.11
C CYS A 301 -7.27 -15.39 11.70
N SER A 302 -8.25 -15.38 12.61
CA SER A 302 -9.56 -14.79 12.33
C SER A 302 -9.50 -13.29 12.02
N ARG A 303 -8.65 -12.54 12.72
CA ARG A 303 -8.45 -11.10 12.46
C ARG A 303 -7.79 -10.85 11.10
N VAL A 304 -6.81 -11.67 10.71
CA VAL A 304 -6.19 -11.60 9.38
C VAL A 304 -7.24 -11.85 8.30
N MET A 305 -8.05 -12.90 8.45
CA MET A 305 -9.06 -13.26 7.45
C MET A 305 -10.19 -12.24 7.35
N ALA A 306 -10.62 -11.65 8.46
CA ALA A 306 -11.62 -10.57 8.46
C ALA A 306 -11.21 -9.36 7.61
N VAL A 307 -9.89 -9.09 7.52
CA VAL A 307 -9.33 -7.99 6.71
C VAL A 307 -9.04 -8.44 5.28
N ARG A 308 -8.41 -9.62 5.11
CA ARG A 308 -7.96 -10.10 3.79
C ARG A 308 -9.09 -10.62 2.92
N TRP A 309 -10.08 -11.28 3.52
CA TRP A 309 -11.21 -11.90 2.84
C TRP A 309 -12.54 -11.65 3.58
N PRO A 310 -13.03 -10.40 3.60
CA PRO A 310 -14.26 -10.03 4.32
C PRO A 310 -15.49 -10.85 3.90
N GLU A 311 -15.58 -11.23 2.63
CA GLU A 311 -16.69 -11.98 2.05
C GLU A 311 -16.59 -13.48 2.33
N GLY A 312 -15.48 -13.94 2.89
CA GLY A 312 -15.18 -15.36 3.08
C GLY A 312 -16.20 -16.07 3.95
N ARG A 313 -16.71 -15.43 5.00
CA ARG A 313 -17.76 -16.04 5.84
C ARG A 313 -18.97 -16.47 5.03
N ARG A 314 -19.57 -15.52 4.29
CA ARG A 314 -20.74 -15.79 3.45
C ARG A 314 -20.44 -16.86 2.41
N GLN A 315 -19.29 -16.78 1.75
CA GLN A 315 -18.91 -17.72 0.70
C GLN A 315 -18.70 -19.14 1.23
N LEU A 316 -18.09 -19.29 2.42
CA LEU A 316 -17.92 -20.59 3.08
C LEU A 316 -19.25 -21.16 3.58
N ASP A 317 -20.15 -20.31 4.07
CA ASP A 317 -21.51 -20.72 4.48
C ASP A 317 -22.30 -21.26 3.27
N GLU A 318 -22.28 -20.54 2.14
CA GLU A 318 -22.91 -20.98 0.88
C GLU A 318 -22.27 -22.25 0.31
N LEU A 319 -20.95 -22.38 0.39
CA LEU A 319 -20.25 -23.57 -0.06
C LEU A 319 -20.63 -24.78 0.82
N ALA A 320 -20.70 -24.62 2.13
CA ALA A 320 -21.11 -25.67 3.05
C ALA A 320 -22.55 -26.14 2.76
N GLN A 321 -23.48 -25.20 2.56
CA GLN A 321 -24.85 -25.53 2.16
C GLN A 321 -24.88 -26.34 0.85
N ARG A 322 -24.12 -25.91 -0.16
CA ARG A 322 -24.04 -26.63 -1.43
C ARG A 322 -23.45 -28.04 -1.26
N MET A 323 -22.47 -28.20 -0.38
CA MET A 323 -21.89 -29.51 -0.08
C MET A 323 -22.90 -30.46 0.56
N ASP A 324 -23.77 -29.94 1.43
CA ASP A 324 -24.85 -30.70 2.06
C ASP A 324 -25.87 -31.16 1.01
N GLU A 325 -26.27 -30.28 0.09
CA GLU A 325 -27.17 -30.61 -1.04
C GLU A 325 -26.61 -31.70 -1.95
N LEU A 326 -25.29 -31.72 -2.15
CA LEU A 326 -24.58 -32.71 -2.97
C LEU A 326 -24.22 -33.99 -2.23
N TYR A 327 -24.58 -34.12 -0.95
CA TYR A 327 -24.17 -35.23 -0.08
C TYR A 327 -22.65 -35.46 -0.13
N SER A 328 -21.88 -34.37 0.00
CA SER A 328 -20.42 -34.45 -0.04
C SER A 328 -19.87 -35.34 1.08
N PRO A 329 -18.71 -35.98 0.88
CA PRO A 329 -18.08 -36.84 1.88
C PRO A 329 -17.93 -36.18 3.26
N ALA A 330 -18.07 -36.95 4.33
CA ALA A 330 -18.06 -36.44 5.70
C ALA A 330 -16.71 -35.78 6.09
N ASP A 331 -15.59 -36.27 5.57
CA ASP A 331 -14.27 -35.66 5.75
C ASP A 331 -14.18 -34.27 5.10
N ALA A 332 -14.75 -34.10 3.90
CA ALA A 332 -14.88 -32.81 3.24
C ALA A 332 -15.77 -31.85 4.05
N ALA A 333 -16.91 -32.32 4.53
CA ALA A 333 -17.83 -31.56 5.40
C ALA A 333 -17.15 -31.12 6.71
N ASN A 334 -16.34 -31.98 7.31
CA ASN A 334 -15.56 -31.67 8.51
C ASN A 334 -14.50 -30.60 8.22
N LEU A 335 -13.81 -30.67 7.08
CA LEU A 335 -12.80 -29.68 6.70
C LEU A 335 -13.43 -28.29 6.51
N ILE A 336 -14.56 -28.18 5.81
CA ILE A 336 -15.25 -26.89 5.63
C ILE A 336 -15.79 -26.35 6.96
N GLY A 337 -16.32 -27.23 7.83
CA GLY A 337 -16.74 -26.86 9.18
C GLY A 337 -15.60 -26.29 10.02
N ASN A 338 -14.45 -26.96 10.02
CA ASN A 338 -13.25 -26.51 10.72
C ASN A 338 -12.72 -25.18 10.15
N LEU A 339 -12.73 -24.99 8.83
CA LEU A 339 -12.35 -23.72 8.20
C LEU A 339 -13.27 -22.58 8.64
N ARG A 340 -14.59 -22.80 8.65
CA ARG A 340 -15.57 -21.78 9.09
C ARG A 340 -15.34 -21.37 10.53
N GLU A 341 -15.18 -22.34 11.44
CA GLU A 341 -14.93 -22.06 12.86
C GLU A 341 -13.60 -21.34 13.08
N LEU A 342 -12.55 -21.73 12.35
CA LEU A 342 -11.20 -21.21 12.52
C LEU A 342 -11.05 -19.78 11.99
N LEU A 343 -11.57 -19.52 10.79
CA LEU A 343 -11.40 -18.26 10.08
C LEU A 343 -12.46 -17.22 10.50
N PHE A 344 -13.69 -17.67 10.79
CA PHE A 344 -14.83 -16.79 11.07
C PHE A 344 -15.68 -17.32 12.25
N PRO A 345 -15.11 -17.42 13.47
CA PRO A 345 -15.82 -18.02 14.60
C PRO A 345 -17.06 -17.20 15.00
N PHE A 346 -18.16 -17.90 15.28
CA PHE A 346 -19.48 -17.32 15.56
C PHE A 346 -19.51 -16.30 16.70
N LYS A 347 -18.63 -16.44 17.70
CA LYS A 347 -18.55 -15.52 18.84
C LYS A 347 -18.27 -14.06 18.45
N TYR A 348 -17.69 -13.81 17.27
CA TYR A 348 -17.46 -12.44 16.77
C TYR A 348 -18.62 -11.91 15.93
N ALA A 349 -19.52 -12.76 15.42
CA ALA A 349 -20.67 -12.33 14.62
C ALA A 349 -21.63 -11.46 15.45
N ALA A 350 -21.92 -11.89 16.69
CA ALA A 350 -22.78 -11.13 17.59
C ALA A 350 -22.26 -9.70 17.87
N VAL A 351 -20.93 -9.51 17.89
CA VAL A 351 -20.32 -8.19 18.13
C VAL A 351 -20.34 -7.32 16.88
N ALA A 352 -20.14 -7.89 15.69
CA ALA A 352 -20.17 -7.16 14.43
C ALA A 352 -21.58 -6.65 14.09
N ASP A 353 -22.62 -7.46 14.31
CA ASP A 353 -24.01 -7.07 14.08
C ASP A 353 -24.43 -5.91 14.98
N HIS A 354 -23.96 -5.87 16.23
CA HIS A 354 -24.19 -4.74 17.14
C HIS A 354 -23.47 -3.45 16.73
N LEU A 355 -22.31 -3.54 16.08
CA LEU A 355 -21.56 -2.38 15.59
C LEU A 355 -22.09 -1.83 14.27
N ILE A 356 -22.69 -2.68 13.43
CA ILE A 356 -23.35 -2.27 12.18
C ILE A 356 -24.76 -1.71 12.47
N ALA A 357 -25.42 -2.15 13.54
CA ALA A 357 -26.77 -1.72 13.93
C ALA A 357 -26.87 -0.34 14.62
N SER A 358 -25.85 0.53 14.59
CA SER A 358 -25.94 1.91 15.10
C SER A 358 -24.99 2.85 14.34
N PRO A 359 -25.40 4.07 13.90
CA PRO A 359 -26.39 4.95 14.52
C PRO A 359 -27.38 5.61 13.53
N ALA A 360 -28.65 5.21 13.54
CA ALA A 360 -29.72 5.97 12.90
C ALA A 360 -31.11 5.56 13.41
N SER A 361 -31.47 5.98 14.62
CA SER A 361 -32.86 6.31 15.02
C SER A 361 -32.94 6.57 16.53
N MET A 362 -32.53 7.76 16.94
CA MET A 362 -33.13 8.40 18.11
C MET A 362 -33.99 9.55 17.56
N PRO A 363 -35.33 9.43 17.55
CA PRO A 363 -36.18 10.55 17.16
C PRO A 363 -36.03 11.66 18.20
N ALA A 364 -35.63 12.84 17.72
CA ALA A 364 -35.63 14.06 18.51
C ALA A 364 -37.07 14.57 18.69
N SER A 365 -37.79 14.03 19.68
CA SER A 365 -38.99 14.68 20.21
C SER A 365 -39.32 14.17 21.61
N GLU A 366 -38.82 14.87 22.62
CA GLU A 366 -39.64 15.23 23.80
C GLU A 366 -38.87 16.27 24.64
N LYS A 367 -39.06 17.53 24.24
CA LYS A 367 -39.11 18.64 25.19
C LYS A 367 -40.59 18.96 25.39
N ARG A 368 -41.14 18.59 26.54
CA ARG A 368 -42.12 19.39 27.28
C ARG A 368 -41.87 19.22 28.77
#